data_AF-A0A7X7IB81-F1
#
_entry.id   AF-A0A7X7IB81-F1
#
_cell.length_a   1.000
_cell.length_b   1.000
_cell.length_c   1.000
_cell.angle_alpha   90.00
_cell.angle_beta   90.00
_cell.angle_gamma   90.00
#
_symmetry.space_group_name_H-M   'P 1'
#
loop_
_entity.id
_entity.type
_entity.pdbx_description
1 polymer ?
#
loop_
_entity_poly.entity_id
_entity_poly.type
_entity_poly.pdbx_seq_one_letter_code
_entity_poly.pdbx_strand_id
1 'polypeptide(L)'
;MKKAALKNDGFAIVYGLAVFFIASICGLSILYISQKDRTSAGDYSKVRSSAMSARAALTAFEKQCEDQPVVVLDILRKYSLDHSDKWLLGDASSAGSETKFKCWNGPDAPSFSACIMKFDSVNLLLQVQGIGYGAWGGKKKAIGIYRLKGAQEDISWDQDDAIHLACPAHNVDQRIVVYGNMYCERGFHFNGGAIGNIIYGNVKTGNDTTPSAFDGSTTINGDAFFQTPVNANGSASVIINGRSGFHRNIYTDGTIDLYGNAYFNSTIGGNKNINLRNNIATHSGSVVSSKIMNASQIINNYGQIDIGNELNMRSGNELSFTAKIDQIDSKIIQQWQHEGTISAEILNQKYQAAADGDLWNDFLVIRVSNGANMISSTGTFTGKVIWIVESGMNCNGAWYDCSPSSNTMVYVKSGGTVNGMGSQKNFRGYVHVEGNGKVSYLFGSGNSFRGAVHHVSPTSKFQINSWDGSAVNIYYDKEVLKEFVRFNVITPPGVTSKELVMYDVKLRTELLSLYY
;
A
#
# COMPACT_ATOMS: atom_id res chain seq x y z
N MET A 1 -10.86 -91.51 -84.74
CA MET A 1 -11.31 -90.17 -84.31
C MET A 1 -10.18 -89.47 -83.56
N LYS A 2 -9.56 -88.43 -84.14
CA LYS A 2 -8.61 -87.56 -83.43
C LYS A 2 -9.42 -86.48 -82.66
N LYS A 3 -9.24 -86.38 -81.34
CA LYS A 3 -9.75 -85.25 -80.54
C LYS A 3 -8.81 -84.05 -80.73
N ALA A 4 -9.35 -82.93 -81.18
CA ALA A 4 -8.65 -81.65 -81.18
C ALA A 4 -8.58 -81.10 -79.75
N ALA A 5 -7.38 -80.82 -79.26
CA ALA A 5 -7.16 -80.08 -78.02
C ALA A 5 -7.13 -78.57 -78.33
N LEU A 6 -8.04 -77.81 -77.74
CA LEU A 6 -8.04 -76.34 -77.77
C LEU A 6 -6.82 -75.83 -76.96
N LYS A 7 -6.01 -74.95 -77.58
CA LYS A 7 -4.89 -74.26 -76.91
C LYS A 7 -5.39 -73.12 -76.01
N ASN A 8 -4.89 -73.09 -74.77
CA ASN A 8 -5.25 -72.18 -73.68
C ASN A 8 -4.64 -70.76 -73.78
N ASP A 9 -4.31 -70.26 -74.98
CA ASP A 9 -3.50 -69.04 -75.15
C ASP A 9 -4.25 -67.74 -74.74
N GLY A 10 -5.58 -67.73 -74.80
CA GLY A 10 -6.40 -66.56 -74.40
C GLY A 10 -6.49 -66.34 -72.87
N PHE A 11 -6.42 -67.42 -72.08
CA PHE A 11 -6.52 -67.33 -70.62
C PHE A 11 -5.27 -66.70 -70.00
N ALA A 12 -4.09 -67.01 -70.56
CA ALA A 12 -2.81 -66.45 -70.11
C ALA A 12 -2.71 -64.94 -70.35
N ILE A 13 -3.25 -64.44 -71.48
CA ILE A 13 -3.25 -63.01 -71.81
C ILE A 13 -4.17 -62.22 -70.86
N VAL A 14 -5.38 -62.74 -70.60
CA VAL A 14 -6.33 -62.10 -69.67
C VAL A 14 -5.79 -62.10 -68.25
N TYR A 15 -5.18 -63.20 -67.81
CA TYR A 15 -4.55 -63.27 -66.49
C TYR A 15 -3.34 -62.33 -66.38
N GLY A 16 -2.50 -62.25 -67.42
CA GLY A 16 -1.38 -61.31 -67.49
C GLY A 16 -1.83 -59.85 -67.40
N LEU A 17 -2.89 -59.48 -68.13
CA LEU A 17 -3.50 -58.14 -68.07
C LEU A 17 -4.13 -57.84 -66.71
N ALA A 18 -4.82 -58.81 -66.11
CA ALA A 18 -5.39 -58.66 -64.77
C ALA A 18 -4.30 -58.45 -63.71
N VAL A 19 -3.21 -59.22 -63.77
CA VAL A 19 -2.04 -59.06 -62.89
C VAL A 19 -1.36 -57.70 -63.10
N PHE A 20 -1.19 -57.25 -64.35
CA PHE A 20 -0.64 -55.92 -64.63
C PHE A 20 -1.53 -54.79 -64.14
N PHE A 21 -2.85 -54.92 -64.27
CA PHE A 21 -3.82 -53.95 -63.79
C PHE A 21 -3.80 -53.86 -62.26
N ILE A 22 -3.79 -55.00 -61.56
CA ILE A 22 -3.65 -55.07 -60.11
C ILE A 22 -2.31 -54.45 -59.67
N ALA A 23 -1.19 -54.81 -60.32
CA ALA A 23 0.13 -54.27 -60.01
C ALA A 23 0.20 -52.74 -60.19
N SER A 24 -0.44 -52.21 -61.24
CA SER A 24 -0.50 -50.77 -61.51
C SER A 24 -1.33 -50.02 -60.47
N ILE A 25 -2.49 -50.55 -60.09
CA ILE A 25 -3.33 -49.97 -59.04
C ILE A 25 -2.62 -50.02 -57.68
N CYS A 26 -1.98 -51.14 -57.34
CA CYS A 26 -1.21 -51.27 -56.11
C CYS A 26 -0.03 -50.28 -56.08
N GLY A 27 0.72 -50.16 -57.18
CA GLY A 27 1.84 -49.21 -57.29
C GLY A 27 1.42 -47.75 -57.13
N LEU A 28 0.33 -47.34 -57.79
CA LEU A 28 -0.23 -45.99 -57.66
C LEU A 28 -0.76 -45.71 -56.25
N SER A 29 -1.39 -46.71 -55.62
CA SER A 29 -1.90 -46.59 -54.25
C SER A 29 -0.77 -46.41 -53.24
N ILE A 30 0.34 -47.15 -53.38
CA ILE A 30 1.52 -47.03 -52.50
C ILE A 30 2.18 -45.65 -52.67
N LEU A 31 2.32 -45.16 -53.89
CA LEU A 31 2.87 -43.82 -54.16
C LEU A 31 1.99 -42.73 -53.55
N TYR A 32 0.67 -42.84 -53.69
CA TYR A 32 -0.29 -41.91 -53.11
C TYR A 32 -0.23 -41.89 -51.57
N ILE A 33 -0.20 -43.08 -50.93
CA ILE A 33 -0.07 -43.20 -49.47
C ILE A 33 1.27 -42.60 -48.99
N SER A 34 2.37 -42.89 -49.68
CA SER A 34 3.70 -42.37 -49.34
C SER A 34 3.78 -40.84 -49.44
N GLN A 35 3.12 -40.22 -50.43
CA GLN A 35 3.03 -38.76 -50.54
C GLN A 35 2.19 -38.14 -49.41
N LYS A 36 1.07 -38.78 -49.05
CA LYS A 36 0.22 -38.34 -47.95
C LYS A 36 0.95 -38.43 -46.60
N ASP A 37 1.71 -39.50 -46.36
CA ASP A 37 2.51 -39.67 -45.14
C ASP A 37 3.64 -38.64 -45.07
N ARG A 38 4.33 -38.38 -46.20
CA ARG A 38 5.37 -37.33 -46.28
C ARG A 38 4.82 -35.94 -45.94
N THR A 39 3.62 -35.62 -46.43
CA THR A 39 2.95 -34.33 -46.17
C THR A 39 2.58 -34.21 -44.69
N SER A 40 1.98 -35.28 -44.14
CA SER A 40 1.57 -35.35 -42.74
C SER A 40 2.79 -35.23 -41.80
N ALA A 41 3.88 -35.95 -42.07
CA ALA A 41 5.12 -35.85 -41.31
C ALA A 41 5.75 -34.44 -41.35
N GLY A 42 5.67 -33.77 -42.50
CA GLY A 42 6.07 -32.37 -42.64
C GLY A 42 5.29 -31.42 -41.73
N ASP A 43 3.96 -31.59 -41.65
CA ASP A 43 3.12 -30.75 -40.81
C ASP A 43 3.29 -31.04 -39.30
N TYR A 44 3.51 -32.31 -38.93
CA TYR A 44 3.88 -32.65 -37.55
C TYR A 44 5.21 -32.01 -37.13
N SER A 45 6.20 -31.96 -38.03
CA SER A 45 7.50 -31.31 -37.77
C SER A 45 7.35 -29.79 -37.56
N LYS A 46 6.50 -29.13 -38.36
CA LYS A 46 6.16 -27.69 -38.20
C LYS A 46 5.47 -27.39 -36.86
N VAL A 47 4.52 -28.24 -36.46
CA VAL A 47 3.80 -28.10 -35.19
C VAL A 47 4.73 -28.36 -34.00
N ARG A 48 5.61 -29.37 -34.10
CA ARG A 48 6.59 -29.67 -33.04
C ARG A 48 7.60 -28.54 -32.88
N SER A 49 8.18 -28.03 -33.97
CA SER A 49 9.13 -26.93 -33.93
C SER A 49 8.50 -25.65 -33.38
N SER A 50 7.29 -25.29 -33.80
CA SER A 50 6.56 -24.14 -33.24
C SER A 50 6.25 -24.30 -31.75
N ALA A 51 5.87 -25.50 -31.28
CA ALA A 51 5.65 -25.74 -29.85
C ALA A 51 6.94 -25.62 -29.01
N MET A 52 8.07 -26.14 -29.53
CA MET A 52 9.38 -25.98 -28.91
C MET A 52 9.80 -24.51 -28.84
N SER A 53 9.62 -23.76 -29.92
CA SER A 53 9.90 -22.31 -29.95
C SER A 53 9.01 -21.51 -29.00
N ALA A 54 7.73 -21.89 -28.85
CA ALA A 54 6.83 -21.23 -27.91
C ALA A 54 7.28 -21.40 -26.45
N ARG A 55 7.78 -22.60 -26.10
CA ARG A 55 8.39 -22.86 -24.79
C ARG A 55 9.73 -22.14 -24.63
N ALA A 56 10.55 -22.09 -25.67
CA ALA A 56 11.81 -21.34 -25.66
C ALA A 56 11.58 -19.84 -25.42
N ALA A 57 10.48 -19.28 -25.91
CA ALA A 57 10.10 -17.89 -25.62
C ALA A 57 9.90 -17.61 -24.13
N LEU A 58 9.25 -18.54 -23.42
CA LEU A 58 9.02 -18.42 -21.97
C LEU A 58 10.34 -18.55 -21.19
N THR A 59 11.20 -19.49 -21.58
CA THR A 59 12.56 -19.62 -21.00
C THR A 59 13.42 -18.39 -21.29
N ALA A 60 13.31 -17.80 -22.48
CA ALA A 60 14.02 -16.57 -22.82
C ALA A 60 13.52 -15.38 -21.98
N PHE A 61 12.22 -15.33 -21.68
CA PHE A 61 11.66 -14.34 -20.77
C PHE A 61 12.19 -14.51 -19.34
N GLU A 62 12.17 -15.74 -18.81
CA GLU A 62 12.76 -16.06 -17.49
C GLU A 62 14.22 -15.60 -17.43
N LYS A 63 14.99 -15.84 -18.50
CA LYS A 63 16.39 -15.42 -18.59
C LYS A 63 16.56 -13.91 -18.68
N GLN A 64 15.67 -13.22 -19.40
CA GLN A 64 15.67 -11.75 -19.48
C GLN A 64 15.43 -11.12 -18.10
N CYS A 65 14.56 -11.70 -17.26
CA CYS A 65 14.39 -11.24 -15.88
C CYS A 65 15.68 -11.35 -15.06
N GLU A 66 16.43 -12.44 -15.21
CA GLU A 66 17.68 -12.65 -14.48
C GLU A 66 18.81 -11.73 -14.93
N ASP A 67 18.99 -11.59 -16.25
CA ASP A 67 20.16 -10.94 -16.85
C ASP A 67 19.94 -9.44 -17.10
N GLN A 68 18.69 -9.02 -17.32
CA GLN A 68 18.30 -7.65 -17.64
C GLN A 68 17.07 -7.18 -16.83
N PRO A 69 17.11 -7.24 -15.49
CA PRO A 69 15.96 -6.98 -14.63
C PRO A 69 15.36 -5.57 -14.82
N VAL A 70 16.22 -4.55 -14.99
CA VAL A 70 15.80 -3.16 -15.18
C VAL A 70 15.03 -2.98 -16.48
N VAL A 71 15.45 -3.64 -17.57
CA VAL A 71 14.76 -3.57 -18.87
C VAL A 71 13.36 -4.15 -18.76
N VAL A 72 13.21 -5.31 -18.09
CA VAL A 72 11.90 -5.92 -17.87
C VAL A 72 11.01 -5.00 -17.05
N LEU A 73 11.54 -4.39 -15.98
CA LEU A 73 10.78 -3.42 -15.20
C LEU A 73 10.33 -2.20 -16.00
N ASP A 74 11.20 -1.64 -16.84
CA ASP A 74 10.83 -0.50 -17.67
C ASP A 74 9.75 -0.86 -18.70
N ILE A 75 9.79 -2.08 -19.25
CA ILE A 75 8.70 -2.60 -20.11
C ILE A 75 7.41 -2.72 -19.30
N LEU A 76 7.44 -3.27 -18.08
CA LEU A 76 6.27 -3.40 -17.21
C LEU A 76 5.67 -2.03 -16.81
N ARG A 77 6.53 -1.04 -16.55
CA ARG A 77 6.12 0.35 -16.28
C ARG A 77 5.42 0.95 -17.49
N LYS A 78 5.99 0.80 -18.68
CA LYS A 78 5.37 1.28 -19.93
C LYS A 78 4.06 0.55 -20.23
N TYR A 79 4.01 -0.78 -20.07
CA TYR A 79 2.80 -1.58 -20.21
C TYR A 79 1.67 -1.12 -19.28
N SER A 80 2.00 -0.74 -18.05
CA SER A 80 1.03 -0.24 -17.06
C SER A 80 0.45 1.13 -17.44
N LEU A 81 1.18 1.92 -18.24
CA LEU A 81 0.73 3.21 -18.77
C LEU A 81 -0.01 3.05 -20.11
N ASP A 82 0.49 2.19 -20.99
CA ASP A 82 -0.09 1.84 -22.28
C ASP A 82 0.09 0.34 -22.56
N HIS A 83 -1.02 -0.39 -22.60
CA HIS A 83 -1.04 -1.83 -22.88
C HIS A 83 -0.56 -2.21 -24.30
N SER A 84 -0.31 -1.23 -25.18
CA SER A 84 0.33 -1.45 -26.48
C SER A 84 1.82 -1.84 -26.33
N ASP A 85 2.50 -1.33 -25.30
CA ASP A 85 3.90 -1.61 -24.95
C ASP A 85 4.03 -2.96 -24.22
N LYS A 86 3.68 -4.05 -24.90
CA LYS A 86 3.56 -5.39 -24.31
C LYS A 86 4.63 -6.39 -24.72
N TRP A 87 5.47 -6.06 -25.70
CA TRP A 87 6.42 -7.00 -26.27
C TRP A 87 7.67 -7.11 -25.39
N LEU A 88 8.04 -8.35 -25.09
CA LEU A 88 9.20 -8.72 -24.28
C LEU A 88 10.37 -9.11 -25.20
N LEU A 89 11.51 -9.45 -24.59
CA LEU A 89 12.74 -9.93 -25.25
C LEU A 89 13.51 -8.86 -26.04
N GLY A 90 13.02 -7.61 -26.09
CA GLY A 90 13.76 -6.44 -26.57
C GLY A 90 13.98 -5.41 -25.46
N ASP A 91 14.37 -4.20 -25.84
CA ASP A 91 14.51 -3.06 -24.93
C ASP A 91 13.16 -2.35 -24.73
N ALA A 92 13.04 -1.55 -23.66
CA ALA A 92 11.83 -0.79 -23.33
C ALA A 92 11.36 0.19 -24.43
N SER A 93 12.28 0.66 -25.28
CA SER A 93 11.96 1.50 -26.46
C SER A 93 11.24 0.73 -27.57
N SER A 94 11.42 -0.60 -27.64
CA SER A 94 10.86 -1.47 -28.68
C SER A 94 9.61 -2.23 -28.25
N ALA A 95 9.15 -2.04 -27.00
CA ALA A 95 8.04 -2.78 -26.38
C ALA A 95 6.70 -2.66 -27.14
N GLY A 96 6.51 -1.63 -27.96
CA GLY A 96 5.33 -1.47 -28.81
C GLY A 96 5.28 -2.38 -30.04
N SER A 97 6.37 -3.10 -30.35
CA SER A 97 6.49 -3.92 -31.56
C SER A 97 7.03 -5.32 -31.30
N GLU A 98 6.52 -6.32 -32.04
CA GLU A 98 6.97 -7.70 -31.91
C GLU A 98 8.40 -7.86 -32.40
N THR A 99 9.30 -8.26 -31.49
CA THR A 99 10.66 -8.68 -31.84
C THR A 99 10.72 -10.20 -31.91
N LYS A 100 11.15 -10.76 -33.04
CA LYS A 100 11.28 -12.20 -33.27
C LYS A 100 12.74 -12.63 -33.23
N PHE A 101 13.05 -13.57 -32.34
CA PHE A 101 14.36 -14.18 -32.22
C PHE A 101 14.39 -15.50 -32.96
N LYS A 102 15.35 -15.67 -33.87
CA LYS A 102 15.54 -16.91 -34.64
C LYS A 102 16.45 -17.86 -33.87
N CYS A 103 16.13 -19.15 -33.89
CA CYS A 103 16.96 -20.18 -33.26
C CYS A 103 18.32 -20.37 -33.97
N TRP A 104 18.40 -20.05 -35.26
CA TRP A 104 19.63 -20.02 -36.06
C TRP A 104 19.49 -19.08 -37.25
N ASN A 105 20.58 -18.83 -37.98
CA ASN A 105 20.58 -18.02 -39.19
C ASN A 105 20.04 -18.83 -40.37
N GLY A 106 18.85 -18.46 -40.86
CA GLY A 106 18.23 -19.06 -42.03
C GLY A 106 16.87 -18.43 -42.36
N PRO A 107 16.39 -18.56 -43.61
CA PRO A 107 15.05 -18.14 -44.01
C PRO A 107 13.96 -19.03 -43.39
N ASP A 108 14.30 -20.27 -43.03
CA ASP A 108 13.42 -21.28 -42.47
C ASP A 108 13.65 -21.56 -40.99
N ALA A 109 14.50 -20.76 -40.34
CA ALA A 109 14.76 -20.92 -38.92
C ALA A 109 13.48 -20.70 -38.11
N PRO A 110 13.11 -21.65 -37.22
CA PRO A 110 12.11 -21.41 -36.20
C PRO A 110 12.45 -20.14 -35.44
N SER A 111 11.41 -19.41 -35.06
CA SER A 111 11.57 -18.16 -34.33
C SER A 111 10.56 -18.06 -33.20
N PHE A 112 10.84 -17.19 -32.25
CA PHE A 112 9.96 -16.98 -31.12
C PHE A 112 9.90 -15.51 -30.71
N SER A 113 8.82 -15.16 -30.04
CA SER A 113 8.60 -13.87 -29.41
C SER A 113 7.80 -14.09 -28.13
N ALA A 114 7.82 -13.13 -27.21
CA ALA A 114 7.00 -13.17 -26.01
C ALA A 114 6.30 -11.83 -25.80
N CYS A 115 5.10 -11.85 -25.24
CA CYS A 115 4.39 -10.64 -24.86
C CYS A 115 3.63 -10.80 -23.55
N ILE A 116 3.43 -9.67 -22.88
CA ILE A 116 2.60 -9.54 -21.69
C ILE A 116 1.14 -9.69 -22.11
N MET A 117 0.44 -10.62 -21.47
CA MET A 117 -1.03 -10.74 -21.58
C MET A 117 -1.74 -9.95 -20.49
N LYS A 118 -1.19 -9.98 -19.28
CA LYS A 118 -1.74 -9.33 -18.11
C LYS A 118 -0.64 -9.14 -17.07
N PHE A 119 -0.66 -8.01 -16.39
CA PHE A 119 0.22 -7.72 -15.28
C PHE A 119 -0.61 -7.18 -14.10
N ASP A 120 -0.38 -7.73 -12.93
CA ASP A 120 -0.87 -7.24 -11.65
C ASP A 120 0.32 -6.69 -10.87
N SER A 121 0.43 -5.36 -10.79
CA SER A 121 1.56 -4.69 -10.13
C SER A 121 1.57 -4.89 -8.61
N VAL A 122 0.42 -5.13 -8.01
CA VAL A 122 0.26 -5.27 -6.55
C VAL A 122 0.83 -6.61 -6.09
N ASN A 123 0.43 -7.68 -6.77
CA ASN A 123 0.90 -9.04 -6.44
C ASN A 123 2.14 -9.46 -7.23
N LEU A 124 2.63 -8.59 -8.12
CA LEU A 124 3.73 -8.83 -9.05
C LEU A 124 3.50 -10.11 -9.87
N LEU A 125 2.24 -10.32 -10.29
CA LEU A 125 1.84 -11.47 -11.08
C LEU A 125 1.82 -11.09 -12.56
N LEU A 126 2.57 -11.82 -13.36
CA LEU A 126 2.71 -11.59 -14.78
C LEU A 126 2.26 -12.81 -15.58
N GLN A 127 1.33 -12.61 -16.50
CA GLN A 127 0.94 -13.60 -17.48
C GLN A 127 1.65 -13.30 -18.80
N VAL A 128 2.49 -14.24 -19.26
CA VAL A 128 3.29 -14.10 -20.48
C VAL A 128 2.83 -15.10 -21.53
N GLN A 129 2.60 -14.63 -22.74
CA GLN A 129 2.37 -15.47 -23.92
C GLN A 129 3.68 -15.61 -24.71
N GLY A 130 4.27 -16.80 -24.66
CA GLY A 130 5.30 -17.23 -25.59
C GLY A 130 4.67 -17.63 -26.91
N ILE A 131 5.17 -17.07 -28.01
CA ILE A 131 4.69 -17.36 -29.37
C ILE A 131 5.82 -18.02 -30.14
N GLY A 132 5.59 -19.24 -30.59
CA GLY A 132 6.55 -19.99 -31.40
C GLY A 132 6.10 -20.09 -32.86
N TYR A 133 7.07 -19.89 -33.75
CA TYR A 133 6.91 -19.97 -35.20
C TYR A 133 7.79 -21.10 -35.73
N GLY A 134 7.17 -22.10 -36.37
CA GLY A 134 7.85 -23.27 -36.90
C GLY A 134 8.58 -22.99 -38.23
N ALA A 135 9.51 -23.86 -38.58
CA ALA A 135 10.20 -23.80 -39.87
C ALA A 135 9.18 -23.94 -41.01
N TRP A 136 9.13 -22.99 -41.95
CA TRP A 136 8.20 -22.99 -43.09
C TRP A 136 6.71 -22.81 -42.76
N GLY A 137 6.39 -22.23 -41.59
CA GLY A 137 5.03 -21.89 -41.19
C GLY A 137 4.45 -22.84 -40.14
N GLY A 138 3.52 -22.32 -39.33
CA GLY A 138 2.98 -22.96 -38.13
C GLY A 138 3.20 -22.07 -36.91
N LYS A 139 2.14 -21.86 -36.12
CA LYS A 139 2.14 -20.98 -34.95
C LYS A 139 1.59 -21.74 -33.75
N LYS A 140 2.34 -21.76 -32.66
CA LYS A 140 1.90 -22.27 -31.37
C LYS A 140 2.11 -21.21 -30.30
N LYS A 141 1.36 -21.34 -29.22
CA LYS A 141 1.42 -20.44 -28.07
C LYS A 141 1.68 -21.29 -26.84
N ALA A 142 2.36 -20.71 -25.87
CA ALA A 142 2.44 -21.21 -24.52
C ALA A 142 2.18 -20.01 -23.60
N ILE A 143 1.46 -20.23 -22.51
CA ILE A 143 1.13 -19.17 -21.56
C ILE A 143 1.70 -19.56 -20.20
N GLY A 144 2.67 -18.79 -19.73
CA GLY A 144 3.21 -18.91 -18.38
C GLY A 144 2.60 -17.86 -17.47
N ILE A 145 2.24 -18.26 -16.24
CA ILE A 145 1.88 -17.34 -15.16
C ILE A 145 3.03 -17.33 -14.16
N TYR A 146 3.60 -16.15 -13.93
CA TYR A 146 4.78 -15.95 -13.11
C TYR A 146 4.48 -15.02 -11.94
N ARG A 147 5.10 -15.28 -10.79
CA ARG A 147 5.31 -14.28 -9.75
C ARG A 147 6.72 -13.73 -9.87
N LEU A 148 6.85 -12.41 -9.93
CA LEU A 148 8.14 -11.73 -9.96
C LEU A 148 8.60 -11.41 -8.54
N LYS A 149 9.84 -11.78 -8.22
CA LYS A 149 10.51 -11.47 -6.94
C LYS A 149 11.67 -10.52 -7.18
N GLY A 150 11.95 -9.61 -6.26
CA GLY A 150 13.04 -8.62 -6.38
C GLY A 150 12.63 -7.24 -6.91
N ALA A 151 11.33 -7.06 -7.21
CA ALA A 151 10.72 -5.75 -7.50
C ALA A 151 9.53 -5.48 -6.58
N GLN A 152 9.17 -4.22 -6.38
CA GLN A 152 8.04 -3.82 -5.54
C GLN A 152 7.38 -2.56 -6.10
N GLU A 153 6.09 -2.36 -5.84
CA GLU A 153 5.44 -1.08 -6.09
C GLU A 153 5.78 -0.13 -4.92
N ASP A 154 6.53 0.94 -5.20
CA ASP A 154 6.71 2.06 -4.29
C ASP A 154 5.60 3.08 -4.51
N ILE A 155 4.85 3.37 -3.45
CA ILE A 155 3.69 4.25 -3.48
C ILE A 155 4.05 5.48 -2.65
N SER A 156 3.90 6.66 -3.26
CA SER A 156 4.03 7.94 -2.56
C SER A 156 2.68 8.63 -2.41
N TRP A 157 2.54 9.38 -1.33
CA TRP A 157 1.35 10.16 -0.97
C TRP A 157 1.77 11.40 -0.18
N ASP A 158 0.93 12.42 -0.16
CA ASP A 158 1.28 13.74 0.39
C ASP A 158 1.02 13.89 1.90
N GLN A 159 0.14 13.06 2.45
CA GLN A 159 -0.25 13.13 3.86
C GLN A 159 0.80 12.54 4.80
N ASP A 160 1.36 13.39 5.67
CA ASP A 160 2.36 13.00 6.70
C ASP A 160 1.82 13.17 8.14
N ASP A 161 0.55 12.83 8.35
CA ASP A 161 -0.12 12.92 9.65
C ASP A 161 0.40 11.83 10.60
N ALA A 162 1.17 12.25 11.61
CA ALA A 162 1.52 11.42 12.77
C ALA A 162 0.28 11.07 13.59
N ILE A 163 -0.62 12.05 13.73
CA ILE A 163 -1.90 11.92 14.41
C ILE A 163 -3.00 12.42 13.46
N HIS A 164 -3.93 11.55 13.11
CA HIS A 164 -5.09 11.88 12.28
C HIS A 164 -6.36 11.45 13.00
N LEU A 165 -7.19 12.39 13.42
CA LEU A 165 -8.39 12.13 14.21
C LEU A 165 -9.61 12.72 13.50
N ALA A 166 -10.46 11.87 12.93
CA ALA A 166 -11.80 12.25 12.48
C ALA A 166 -12.75 12.49 13.67
N CYS A 167 -12.40 11.97 14.85
CA CYS A 167 -13.10 12.20 16.11
C CYS A 167 -12.51 13.38 16.91
N PRO A 168 -13.20 13.89 17.93
CA PRO A 168 -12.59 14.84 18.86
C PRO A 168 -11.53 14.17 19.73
N ALA A 169 -10.51 14.93 20.14
CA ALA A 169 -9.53 14.50 21.14
C ALA A 169 -9.85 15.13 22.50
N HIS A 170 -10.87 14.60 23.19
CA HIS A 170 -11.44 15.26 24.37
C HIS A 170 -10.59 15.20 25.64
N ASN A 171 -9.56 14.35 25.72
CA ASN A 171 -8.70 14.25 26.91
C ASN A 171 -7.27 13.87 26.50
N VAL A 172 -6.40 14.87 26.43
CA VAL A 172 -4.95 14.68 26.34
C VAL A 172 -4.36 15.17 27.65
N ASP A 173 -4.14 14.23 28.57
CA ASP A 173 -3.68 14.50 29.95
C ASP A 173 -2.15 14.48 30.09
N GLN A 174 -1.45 14.08 29.05
CA GLN A 174 0.00 13.94 29.01
C GLN A 174 0.62 14.84 27.96
N ARG A 175 1.79 15.39 28.26
CA ARG A 175 2.58 16.16 27.30
C ARG A 175 2.87 15.31 26.05
N ILE A 176 2.57 15.83 24.87
CA ILE A 176 2.91 15.20 23.59
C ILE A 176 4.01 15.97 22.84
N VAL A 177 4.89 15.22 22.19
CA VAL A 177 5.88 15.74 21.24
C VAL A 177 5.68 15.01 19.92
N VAL A 178 5.22 15.72 18.91
CA VAL A 178 4.81 15.15 17.61
C VAL A 178 5.80 15.56 16.53
N TYR A 179 6.51 14.60 15.95
CA TYR A 179 7.40 14.78 14.80
C TYR A 179 6.65 14.37 13.51
N GLY A 180 5.74 15.24 13.07
CA GLY A 180 4.88 15.06 11.91
C GLY A 180 3.67 15.98 12.01
N ASN A 181 2.73 15.85 11.08
CA ASN A 181 1.51 16.66 11.09
C ASN A 181 0.49 16.11 12.11
N MET A 182 -0.37 16.99 12.59
CA MET A 182 -1.51 16.65 13.44
C MET A 182 -2.80 17.20 12.82
N TYR A 183 -3.73 16.31 12.51
CA TYR A 183 -5.06 16.66 12.05
C TYR A 183 -6.13 16.18 13.03
N CYS A 184 -7.05 17.07 13.39
CA CYS A 184 -8.25 16.75 14.15
C CYS A 184 -9.48 17.34 13.44
N GLU A 185 -10.31 16.52 12.81
CA GLU A 185 -11.53 16.96 12.13
C GLU A 185 -12.43 17.80 13.05
N ARG A 186 -12.48 17.43 14.33
CA ARG A 186 -13.19 18.16 15.37
C ARG A 186 -12.21 18.81 16.34
N GLY A 187 -12.74 19.58 17.30
CA GLY A 187 -11.95 20.18 18.36
C GLY A 187 -11.15 19.14 19.17
N PHE A 188 -10.04 19.59 19.75
CA PHE A 188 -9.21 18.83 20.68
C PHE A 188 -9.08 19.58 22.00
N HIS A 189 -8.73 18.89 23.09
CA HIS A 189 -8.50 19.51 24.39
C HIS A 189 -7.18 19.01 24.97
N PHE A 190 -6.19 19.91 25.01
CA PHE A 190 -4.94 19.70 25.75
C PHE A 190 -5.15 20.16 27.19
N ASN A 191 -5.33 19.19 28.09
CA ASN A 191 -5.62 19.44 29.50
C ASN A 191 -4.42 20.04 30.24
N GLY A 192 -4.67 20.62 31.42
CA GLY A 192 -3.62 21.26 32.23
C GLY A 192 -2.48 20.31 32.65
N GLY A 193 -2.69 18.99 32.62
CA GLY A 193 -1.62 18.00 32.83
C GLY A 193 -0.65 17.86 31.65
N ALA A 194 -1.05 18.28 30.46
CA ALA A 194 -0.27 18.19 29.22
C ALA A 194 0.56 19.46 28.93
N ILE A 195 1.15 20.09 29.95
CA ILE A 195 1.95 21.32 29.76
C ILE A 195 3.20 21.02 28.93
N GLY A 196 3.50 21.92 27.97
CA GLY A 196 4.71 21.87 27.15
C GLY A 196 4.59 21.03 25.89
N ASN A 197 3.39 20.90 25.30
CA ASN A 197 3.20 20.18 24.04
C ASN A 197 4.04 20.81 22.93
N ILE A 198 4.62 20.00 22.06
CA ILE A 198 5.38 20.46 20.90
C ILE A 198 4.92 19.69 19.67
N ILE A 199 4.50 20.39 18.63
CA ILE A 199 4.16 19.80 17.34
C ILE A 199 5.13 20.37 16.31
N TYR A 200 6.00 19.53 15.77
CA TYR A 200 7.02 19.93 14.82
C TYR A 200 6.48 20.15 13.40
N GLY A 201 5.38 19.49 13.03
CA GLY A 201 4.71 19.65 11.74
C GLY A 201 3.53 20.63 11.78
N ASN A 202 2.68 20.51 10.77
CA ASN A 202 1.48 21.33 10.63
C ASN A 202 0.36 20.86 11.55
N VAL A 203 -0.48 21.79 12.00
CA VAL A 203 -1.70 21.50 12.75
C VAL A 203 -2.91 21.95 11.95
N LYS A 204 -3.89 21.08 11.81
CA LYS A 204 -5.13 21.43 11.12
C LYS A 204 -6.34 20.89 11.87
N THR A 205 -7.41 21.68 11.91
CA THR A 205 -8.74 21.18 12.29
C THR A 205 -9.73 21.19 11.14
N GLY A 206 -10.77 20.35 11.23
CA GLY A 206 -11.90 20.35 10.29
C GLY A 206 -12.93 21.43 10.63
N ASN A 207 -13.96 21.56 9.79
CA ASN A 207 -14.96 22.62 9.93
C ASN A 207 -16.08 22.22 10.91
N ASP A 208 -15.77 22.23 12.20
CA ASP A 208 -16.68 21.83 13.27
C ASP A 208 -16.90 22.95 14.30
N THR A 209 -17.94 22.82 15.13
CA THR A 209 -18.26 23.78 16.21
C THR A 209 -17.58 23.46 17.54
N THR A 210 -17.05 22.26 17.71
CA THR A 210 -16.35 21.83 18.93
C THR A 210 -15.05 22.61 19.06
N PRO A 211 -14.83 23.37 20.16
CA PRO A 211 -13.62 24.17 20.31
C PRO A 211 -12.35 23.32 20.43
N SER A 212 -11.25 23.85 19.87
CA SER A 212 -9.90 23.44 20.18
C SER A 212 -9.43 24.19 21.43
N ALA A 213 -9.38 23.49 22.56
CA ALA A 213 -9.05 24.02 23.87
C ALA A 213 -7.60 23.73 24.28
N PHE A 214 -6.94 24.74 24.80
CA PHE A 214 -5.59 24.71 25.33
C PHE A 214 -5.63 25.16 26.80
N ASP A 215 -5.33 24.25 27.73
CA ASP A 215 -5.13 24.57 29.15
C ASP A 215 -3.64 24.67 29.49
N GLY A 216 -2.82 23.85 28.82
CA GLY A 216 -1.37 23.81 28.95
C GLY A 216 -0.64 24.57 27.83
N SER A 217 0.64 24.89 28.07
CA SER A 217 1.47 25.51 27.04
C SER A 217 1.68 24.56 25.85
N THR A 218 1.60 25.10 24.64
CA THR A 218 1.71 24.34 23.39
C THR A 218 2.48 25.15 22.37
N THR A 219 3.46 24.53 21.71
CA THR A 219 4.23 25.11 20.61
C THR A 219 3.96 24.35 19.32
N ILE A 220 3.58 25.07 18.26
CA ILE A 220 3.39 24.54 16.91
C ILE A 220 4.47 25.16 16.02
N ASN A 221 5.36 24.33 15.49
CA ASN A 221 6.48 24.78 14.66
C ASN A 221 6.12 24.90 13.17
N GLY A 222 5.16 24.11 12.70
CA GLY A 222 4.62 24.24 11.34
C GLY A 222 3.51 25.28 11.22
N ASP A 223 2.82 25.23 10.09
CA ASP A 223 1.64 26.05 9.84
C ASP A 223 0.43 25.51 10.62
N ALA A 224 -0.49 26.40 11.03
CA ALA A 224 -1.67 26.04 11.81
C ALA A 224 -2.96 26.56 11.17
N PHE A 225 -3.91 25.68 10.86
CA PHE A 225 -5.22 26.05 10.35
C PHE A 225 -6.34 25.56 11.26
N PHE A 226 -6.89 26.47 12.06
CA PHE A 226 -8.03 26.20 12.92
C PHE A 226 -9.33 26.57 12.22
N GLN A 227 -10.07 25.55 11.81
CA GLN A 227 -11.43 25.68 11.28
C GLN A 227 -12.51 25.54 12.36
N THR A 228 -12.11 25.04 13.53
CA THR A 228 -12.86 25.03 14.80
C THR A 228 -12.67 26.34 15.57
N PRO A 229 -13.55 26.68 16.53
CA PRO A 229 -13.26 27.73 17.50
C PRO A 229 -12.00 27.39 18.30
N VAL A 230 -11.25 28.41 18.75
CA VAL A 230 -10.03 28.22 19.56
C VAL A 230 -10.23 28.81 20.94
N ASN A 231 -9.95 28.03 21.99
CA ASN A 231 -10.00 28.47 23.38
C ASN A 231 -8.61 28.34 24.02
N ALA A 232 -7.95 29.45 24.31
CA ALA A 232 -6.73 29.48 25.12
C ALA A 232 -7.09 29.90 26.55
N ASN A 233 -7.10 28.95 27.48
CA ASN A 233 -7.55 29.19 28.86
C ASN A 233 -6.46 29.87 29.70
N GLY A 234 -6.81 30.40 30.88
CA GLY A 234 -6.00 31.39 31.62
C GLY A 234 -4.51 31.09 31.86
N SER A 235 -4.12 29.82 32.01
CA SER A 235 -2.72 29.39 32.18
C SER A 235 -2.00 29.02 30.87
N ALA A 236 -2.71 28.99 29.75
CA ALA A 236 -2.18 28.51 28.48
C ALA A 236 -1.24 29.53 27.83
N SER A 237 -0.23 29.00 27.15
CA SER A 237 0.65 29.75 26.25
C SER A 237 0.75 28.97 24.95
N VAL A 238 0.09 29.48 23.91
CA VAL A 238 0.03 28.88 22.58
C VAL A 238 0.98 29.65 21.67
N ILE A 239 2.05 29.01 21.23
CA ILE A 239 3.05 29.59 20.33
C ILE A 239 2.91 28.94 18.97
N ILE A 240 2.77 29.74 17.91
CA ILE A 240 2.72 29.26 16.52
C ILE A 240 3.84 29.94 15.73
N ASN A 241 4.82 29.14 15.30
CA ASN A 241 5.99 29.63 14.59
C ASN A 241 5.76 29.77 13.08
N GLY A 242 4.94 28.90 12.48
CA GLY A 242 4.53 28.99 11.08
C GLY A 242 3.42 30.01 10.83
N ARG A 243 2.85 29.97 9.62
CA ARG A 243 1.65 30.73 9.25
C ARG A 243 0.45 30.18 10.01
N SER A 244 -0.50 31.05 10.36
CA SER A 244 -1.65 30.69 11.18
C SER A 244 -2.95 31.22 10.58
N GLY A 245 -4.00 30.41 10.65
CA GLY A 245 -5.30 30.73 10.11
C GLY A 245 -6.41 30.36 11.07
N PHE A 246 -7.31 31.30 11.32
CA PHE A 246 -8.43 31.15 12.25
C PHE A 246 -9.74 31.46 11.51
N HIS A 247 -10.46 30.39 11.17
CA HIS A 247 -11.72 30.50 10.44
C HIS A 247 -12.87 30.95 11.35
N ARG A 248 -12.85 30.53 12.63
CA ARG A 248 -13.89 30.76 13.64
C ARG A 248 -13.36 31.54 14.84
N ASN A 249 -14.27 31.84 15.77
CA ASN A 249 -13.99 32.65 16.94
C ASN A 249 -12.82 32.12 17.76
N ILE A 250 -12.04 33.06 18.30
CA ILE A 250 -10.95 32.81 19.24
C ILE A 250 -11.36 33.38 20.59
N TYR A 251 -11.25 32.59 21.65
CA TYR A 251 -11.44 33.02 23.04
C TYR A 251 -10.11 32.85 23.77
N THR A 252 -9.52 33.95 24.26
CA THR A 252 -8.20 33.92 24.88
C THR A 252 -8.21 34.59 26.26
N ASP A 253 -8.12 33.75 27.29
CA ASP A 253 -7.76 34.14 28.66
C ASP A 253 -6.28 33.87 28.95
N GLY A 254 -5.66 32.98 28.16
CA GLY A 254 -4.22 32.74 28.11
C GLY A 254 -3.51 33.63 27.06
N THR A 255 -2.27 33.27 26.76
CA THR A 255 -1.44 33.93 25.75
C THR A 255 -1.42 33.15 24.43
N ILE A 256 -1.58 33.85 23.31
CA ILE A 256 -1.38 33.31 21.96
C ILE A 256 -0.33 34.18 21.28
N ASP A 257 0.81 33.60 20.95
CA ASP A 257 1.93 34.24 20.26
C ASP A 257 2.07 33.69 18.84
N LEU A 258 1.92 34.55 17.84
CA LEU A 258 1.97 34.20 16.43
C LEU A 258 3.21 34.84 15.78
N TYR A 259 4.09 34.01 15.22
CA TYR A 259 5.38 34.45 14.66
C TYR A 259 5.40 34.47 13.12
N GLY A 260 4.49 33.77 12.45
CA GLY A 260 4.28 33.84 10.99
C GLY A 260 3.12 34.75 10.59
N ASN A 261 2.76 34.72 9.30
CA ASN A 261 1.57 35.45 8.81
C ASN A 261 0.31 34.89 9.47
N ALA A 262 -0.63 35.76 9.83
CA ALA A 262 -1.87 35.38 10.51
C ALA A 262 -3.09 35.84 9.72
N TYR A 263 -4.10 34.97 9.60
CA TYR A 263 -5.33 35.22 8.86
C TYR A 263 -6.55 34.97 9.74
N PHE A 264 -7.47 35.93 9.81
CA PHE A 264 -8.64 35.89 10.69
C PHE A 264 -9.92 36.15 9.89
N ASN A 265 -10.90 35.25 10.03
CA ASN A 265 -12.26 35.40 9.47
C ASN A 265 -13.35 35.56 10.55
N SER A 266 -12.97 35.70 11.82
CA SER A 266 -13.90 35.69 12.94
C SER A 266 -13.49 36.60 14.10
N THR A 267 -14.30 36.65 15.16
CA THR A 267 -14.03 37.51 16.32
C THR A 267 -12.92 36.94 17.20
N ILE A 268 -12.20 37.84 17.86
CA ILE A 268 -11.34 37.53 19.00
C ILE A 268 -12.09 38.04 20.24
N GLY A 269 -12.23 37.20 21.26
CA GLY A 269 -12.82 37.55 22.57
C GLY A 269 -11.98 37.00 23.71
N GLY A 270 -12.38 37.28 24.95
CA GLY A 270 -11.64 36.90 26.17
C GLY A 270 -10.99 38.08 26.87
N ASN A 271 -10.22 37.80 27.92
CA ASN A 271 -9.59 38.82 28.77
C ASN A 271 -8.14 39.19 28.34
N LYS A 272 -7.58 38.51 27.34
CA LYS A 272 -6.22 38.75 26.81
C LYS A 272 -6.26 39.10 25.34
N ASN A 273 -5.11 39.55 24.84
CA ASN A 273 -4.89 39.88 23.44
C ASN A 273 -4.02 38.82 22.76
N ILE A 274 -4.09 38.73 21.43
CA ILE A 274 -3.17 37.91 20.62
C ILE A 274 -1.94 38.75 20.28
N ASN A 275 -0.75 38.20 20.53
CA ASN A 275 0.53 38.86 20.26
C ASN A 275 1.10 38.39 18.92
N LEU A 276 1.52 39.35 18.10
CA LEU A 276 1.99 39.17 16.73
C LEU A 276 3.34 39.87 16.56
N ARG A 277 4.38 39.38 17.26
CA ARG A 277 5.74 39.93 17.26
C ARG A 277 5.76 41.48 17.41
N ASN A 278 5.26 41.96 18.53
CA ASN A 278 5.13 43.39 18.92
C ASN A 278 3.88 44.11 18.40
N ASN A 279 3.03 43.47 17.59
CA ASN A 279 1.68 43.95 17.34
C ASN A 279 0.69 43.25 18.25
N ILE A 280 -0.33 43.97 18.72
CA ILE A 280 -1.38 43.44 19.57
C ILE A 280 -2.68 43.45 18.78
N ALA A 281 -3.27 42.29 18.55
CA ALA A 281 -4.63 42.20 18.04
C ALA A 281 -5.61 42.22 19.23
N THR A 282 -6.36 43.32 19.34
CA THR A 282 -7.44 43.51 20.31
C THR A 282 -8.75 43.67 19.54
N HIS A 283 -9.76 42.84 19.77
CA HIS A 283 -11.09 43.11 19.21
C HIS A 283 -12.20 42.91 20.25
N SER A 284 -13.10 43.88 20.34
CA SER A 284 -14.41 43.76 20.96
C SER A 284 -15.43 44.39 19.98
N GLY A 285 -16.17 43.58 19.22
CA GLY A 285 -17.14 44.05 18.20
C GLY A 285 -17.15 43.26 16.88
N SER A 286 -18.05 43.65 15.95
CA SER A 286 -18.32 42.99 14.65
C SER A 286 -17.07 42.88 13.76
N VAL A 287 -16.89 41.71 13.12
CA VAL A 287 -15.66 41.30 12.42
C VAL A 287 -15.50 41.99 11.06
N VAL A 288 -14.28 42.47 10.78
CA VAL A 288 -13.75 42.64 9.42
C VAL A 288 -12.66 41.59 9.25
N SER A 289 -12.75 40.71 8.24
CA SER A 289 -11.70 39.73 7.97
C SER A 289 -10.35 40.45 7.86
N SER A 290 -9.28 39.92 8.45
CA SER A 290 -7.99 40.61 8.51
C SER A 290 -6.83 39.66 8.25
N LYS A 291 -5.78 40.19 7.63
CA LYS A 291 -4.49 39.49 7.48
C LYS A 291 -3.38 40.32 8.08
N ILE A 292 -2.41 39.64 8.67
CA ILE A 292 -1.21 40.26 9.25
C ILE A 292 0.00 39.66 8.56
N MET A 293 0.72 40.52 7.84
CA MET A 293 1.86 40.12 7.02
C MET A 293 3.17 40.58 7.67
N ASN A 294 4.19 39.72 7.66
CA ASN A 294 5.56 40.03 8.08
C ASN A 294 5.65 40.74 9.45
N ALA A 295 4.80 40.33 10.40
CA ALA A 295 4.82 40.84 11.77
C ALA A 295 4.76 42.39 11.90
N SER A 296 4.16 43.10 10.92
CA SER A 296 4.23 44.56 10.90
C SER A 296 3.04 45.28 10.26
N GLN A 297 2.22 44.59 9.44
CA GLN A 297 1.13 45.23 8.71
C GLN A 297 -0.19 44.51 8.93
N ILE A 298 -1.15 45.18 9.58
CA ILE A 298 -2.56 44.74 9.63
C ILE A 298 -3.24 45.24 8.36
N ILE A 299 -3.79 44.32 7.57
CA ILE A 299 -4.57 44.62 6.38
C ILE A 299 -5.99 44.14 6.63
N ASN A 300 -6.90 45.08 6.83
CA ASN A 300 -8.33 44.79 6.90
C ASN A 300 -8.84 44.48 5.49
N ASN A 301 -9.59 43.40 5.37
CA ASN A 301 -10.14 42.90 4.11
C ASN A 301 -11.67 42.95 4.18
N TYR A 302 -12.33 43.51 3.17
CA TYR A 302 -13.79 43.68 3.15
C TYR A 302 -14.52 42.43 2.61
N GLY A 303 -13.99 41.23 2.87
CA GLY A 303 -14.54 39.93 2.48
C GLY A 303 -13.79 38.76 3.14
N GLN A 304 -14.41 37.58 3.17
CA GLN A 304 -13.79 36.38 3.75
C GLN A 304 -12.48 36.03 3.04
N ILE A 305 -11.44 35.74 3.81
CA ILE A 305 -10.14 35.28 3.31
C ILE A 305 -10.22 33.78 3.04
N ASP A 306 -9.72 33.33 1.89
CA ASP A 306 -9.49 31.89 1.65
C ASP A 306 -8.22 31.45 2.38
N ILE A 307 -8.38 31.21 3.68
CA ILE A 307 -7.28 30.85 4.58
C ILE A 307 -6.61 29.53 4.13
N GLY A 308 -7.37 28.58 3.59
CA GLY A 308 -6.81 27.31 3.11
C GLY A 308 -5.79 27.53 2.00
N ASN A 309 -6.14 28.33 1.00
CA ASN A 309 -5.22 28.69 -0.08
C ASN A 309 -4.00 29.46 0.43
N GLU A 310 -4.18 30.42 1.32
CA GLU A 310 -3.08 31.20 1.92
C GLU A 310 -2.09 30.34 2.72
N LEU A 311 -2.54 29.23 3.30
CA LEU A 311 -1.73 28.29 4.05
C LEU A 311 -1.22 27.10 3.22
N ASN A 312 -1.64 26.95 1.95
CA ASN A 312 -1.48 25.71 1.18
C ASN A 312 -2.06 24.48 1.91
N MET A 313 -3.20 24.65 2.57
CA MET A 313 -3.93 23.60 3.26
C MET A 313 -5.33 23.46 2.70
N ARG A 314 -5.81 22.22 2.56
CA ARG A 314 -7.16 21.96 2.07
C ARG A 314 -8.21 22.52 3.03
N SER A 315 -9.21 23.25 2.54
CA SER A 315 -10.36 23.64 3.36
C SER A 315 -11.28 22.45 3.66
N GLY A 316 -11.94 22.45 4.83
CA GLY A 316 -12.77 21.36 5.31
C GLY A 316 -11.96 20.18 5.85
N ASN A 317 -12.53 18.98 5.72
CA ASN A 317 -11.96 17.76 6.29
C ASN A 317 -10.80 17.23 5.44
N GLU A 318 -9.79 16.67 6.10
CA GLU A 318 -8.75 15.87 5.43
C GLU A 318 -9.29 14.49 5.06
N LEU A 319 -8.67 13.90 4.03
CA LEU A 319 -8.93 12.50 3.70
C LEU A 319 -8.16 11.60 4.66
N SER A 320 -8.71 10.41 4.89
CA SER A 320 -8.10 9.41 5.78
C SER A 320 -7.60 8.20 5.00
N PHE A 321 -6.67 7.49 5.60
CA PHE A 321 -6.30 6.15 5.15
C PHE A 321 -7.51 5.21 5.26
N THR A 322 -7.61 4.27 4.32
CA THR A 322 -8.63 3.21 4.36
C THR A 322 -7.97 1.88 4.66
N ALA A 323 -8.45 1.14 5.66
CA ALA A 323 -7.98 -0.22 5.90
C ALA A 323 -8.71 -1.23 4.99
N LYS A 324 -8.01 -2.29 4.58
CA LYS A 324 -8.52 -3.39 3.76
C LYS A 324 -8.31 -4.73 4.45
N ILE A 325 -8.60 -4.79 5.74
CA ILE A 325 -8.38 -5.99 6.57
C ILE A 325 -9.21 -7.18 6.07
N ASP A 326 -10.39 -6.93 5.50
CA ASP A 326 -11.29 -7.98 4.99
C ASP A 326 -10.72 -8.80 3.82
N GLN A 327 -9.62 -8.36 3.19
CA GLN A 327 -8.96 -9.12 2.13
C GLN A 327 -8.06 -10.25 2.66
N ILE A 328 -7.71 -10.21 3.96
CA ILE A 328 -6.84 -11.22 4.56
C ILE A 328 -7.66 -12.52 4.70
N ASP A 329 -7.16 -13.61 4.13
CA ASP A 329 -7.83 -14.92 4.18
C ASP A 329 -8.08 -15.33 5.64
N SER A 330 -9.35 -15.64 5.96
CA SER A 330 -9.77 -16.03 7.30
C SER A 330 -9.04 -17.27 7.82
N LYS A 331 -8.50 -18.12 6.94
CA LYS A 331 -7.69 -19.28 7.30
C LYS A 331 -6.35 -18.92 7.93
N ILE A 332 -5.80 -17.75 7.60
CA ILE A 332 -4.51 -17.27 8.13
C ILE A 332 -4.71 -16.48 9.44
N ILE A 333 -5.92 -15.98 9.67
CA ILE A 333 -6.26 -15.21 10.87
C ILE A 333 -6.34 -16.13 12.10
N GLN A 334 -5.36 -16.02 12.99
CA GLN A 334 -5.32 -16.77 14.23
C GLN A 334 -6.23 -16.15 15.27
N GLN A 335 -7.13 -16.94 15.85
CA GLN A 335 -7.95 -16.48 16.98
C GLN A 335 -7.08 -16.41 18.25
N TRP A 336 -7.11 -15.28 18.93
CA TRP A 336 -6.59 -15.20 20.28
C TRP A 336 -7.52 -15.92 21.25
N GLN A 337 -6.96 -16.73 22.13
CA GLN A 337 -7.75 -17.47 23.12
C GLN A 337 -8.37 -16.52 24.15
N HIS A 338 -9.59 -16.82 24.59
CA HIS A 338 -10.33 -16.04 25.58
C HIS A 338 -9.49 -15.80 26.83
N GLU A 339 -9.34 -14.54 27.23
CA GLU A 339 -8.57 -14.09 28.41
C GLU A 339 -7.08 -14.47 28.41
N GLY A 340 -6.55 -14.92 27.28
CA GLY A 340 -5.13 -15.24 27.14
C GLY A 340 -4.24 -14.01 27.37
N THR A 341 -3.09 -14.22 28.01
CA THR A 341 -2.08 -13.18 28.25
C THR A 341 -1.12 -13.05 27.07
N ILE A 342 -0.84 -11.81 26.67
CA ILE A 342 0.06 -11.48 25.56
C ILE A 342 1.35 -10.87 26.13
N SER A 343 2.50 -11.39 25.71
CA SER A 343 3.83 -10.86 26.01
C SER A 343 4.71 -10.92 24.76
N ALA A 344 5.86 -10.22 24.76
CA ALA A 344 6.80 -10.27 23.63
C ALA A 344 7.31 -11.71 23.38
N GLU A 345 7.56 -12.47 24.44
CA GLU A 345 8.06 -13.84 24.38
C GLU A 345 7.03 -14.77 23.73
N ILE A 346 5.76 -14.67 24.13
CA ILE A 346 4.68 -15.47 23.56
C ILE A 346 4.49 -15.13 22.08
N LEU A 347 4.57 -13.85 21.71
CA LEU A 347 4.47 -13.42 20.31
C LEU A 347 5.65 -13.89 19.47
N ASN A 348 6.87 -13.78 19.97
CA ASN A 348 8.05 -14.31 19.29
C ASN A 348 7.94 -15.83 19.10
N GLN A 349 7.50 -16.58 20.13
CA GLN A 349 7.28 -18.02 19.99
C GLN A 349 6.26 -18.35 18.90
N LYS A 350 5.11 -17.66 18.89
CA LYS A 350 4.09 -17.83 17.84
C LYS A 350 4.62 -17.48 16.45
N TYR A 351 5.36 -16.38 16.33
CA TYR A 351 5.92 -15.93 15.08
C TYR A 351 6.96 -16.90 14.52
N GLN A 352 7.86 -17.42 15.38
CA GLN A 352 8.92 -18.36 14.96
C GLN A 352 8.40 -19.78 14.72
N ALA A 353 7.29 -20.17 15.35
CA ALA A 353 6.67 -21.48 15.16
C ALA A 353 5.70 -21.53 13.96
N ALA A 354 5.41 -20.39 13.31
CA ALA A 354 4.51 -20.33 12.17
C ALA A 354 5.10 -21.10 10.97
N ALA A 355 4.34 -22.03 10.41
CA ALA A 355 4.76 -22.76 9.22
C ALA A 355 4.55 -21.92 7.94
N ASP A 356 5.09 -22.40 6.81
CA ASP A 356 4.85 -21.80 5.49
C ASP A 356 3.34 -21.74 5.21
N GLY A 357 2.80 -20.52 5.11
CA GLY A 357 1.38 -20.25 4.90
C GLY A 357 0.58 -19.81 6.13
N ASP A 358 1.16 -19.89 7.34
CA ASP A 358 0.52 -19.40 8.59
C ASP A 358 0.74 -17.89 8.82
N LEU A 359 1.69 -17.29 8.09
CA LEU A 359 1.93 -15.86 8.04
C LEU A 359 1.36 -15.28 6.75
N TRP A 360 0.67 -14.14 6.87
CA TRP A 360 0.20 -13.39 5.72
C TRP A 360 1.23 -12.32 5.37
N ASN A 361 1.96 -12.49 4.26
CA ASN A 361 3.02 -11.55 3.85
C ASN A 361 4.04 -11.25 4.97
N ASP A 362 4.51 -12.29 5.68
CA ASP A 362 5.36 -12.23 6.87
C ASP A 362 4.69 -11.62 8.13
N PHE A 363 3.40 -11.27 8.09
CA PHE A 363 2.67 -10.84 9.28
C PHE A 363 1.98 -12.00 9.97
N LEU A 364 2.18 -12.09 11.28
CA LEU A 364 1.27 -12.83 12.14
C LEU A 364 -0.04 -12.05 12.25
N VAL A 365 -1.17 -12.63 11.84
CA VAL A 365 -2.48 -11.95 11.89
C VAL A 365 -3.32 -12.54 13.02
N ILE A 366 -3.64 -11.72 14.02
CA ILE A 366 -4.32 -12.17 15.24
C ILE A 366 -5.65 -11.43 15.39
N ARG A 367 -6.73 -12.19 15.55
CA ARG A 367 -8.05 -11.65 15.91
C ARG A 367 -8.31 -11.76 17.40
N VAL A 368 -8.70 -10.64 18.02
CA VAL A 368 -9.12 -10.55 19.42
C VAL A 368 -10.63 -10.36 19.49
N SER A 369 -11.34 -11.49 19.53
CA SER A 369 -12.81 -11.55 19.55
C SER A 369 -13.40 -11.71 20.95
N ASN A 370 -12.63 -12.24 21.91
CA ASN A 370 -13.11 -12.59 23.24
C ASN A 370 -12.26 -12.00 24.38
N GLY A 371 -11.67 -10.81 24.19
CA GLY A 371 -10.83 -10.20 25.22
C GLY A 371 -9.39 -10.74 25.22
N ALA A 372 -8.42 -9.86 25.49
CA ALA A 372 -7.02 -10.20 25.72
C ALA A 372 -6.39 -9.26 26.74
N ASN A 373 -5.38 -9.75 27.48
CA ASN A 373 -4.63 -8.93 28.43
C ASN A 373 -3.15 -8.89 28.01
N MET A 374 -2.59 -7.70 27.81
CA MET A 374 -1.12 -7.59 27.72
C MET A 374 -0.54 -7.69 29.13
N ILE A 375 0.56 -8.40 29.26
CA ILE A 375 1.33 -8.49 30.50
C ILE A 375 2.72 -7.91 30.29
N SER A 376 3.29 -7.37 31.35
CA SER A 376 4.64 -6.83 31.30
C SER A 376 5.62 -7.92 30.87
N SER A 377 6.50 -7.56 29.95
CA SER A 377 7.46 -8.44 29.32
C SER A 377 8.83 -7.79 29.43
N THR A 378 9.91 -8.56 29.57
CA THR A 378 11.28 -8.03 29.47
C THR A 378 11.84 -8.19 28.06
N GLY A 379 11.25 -9.07 27.24
CA GLY A 379 11.61 -9.27 25.86
C GLY A 379 11.22 -8.13 24.92
N THR A 380 11.77 -8.25 23.71
CA THR A 380 11.50 -7.39 22.55
C THR A 380 10.94 -8.26 21.44
N PHE A 381 9.80 -7.86 20.88
CA PHE A 381 9.21 -8.52 19.72
C PHE A 381 9.99 -8.11 18.45
N THR A 382 10.38 -9.09 17.65
CA THR A 382 11.24 -8.87 16.46
C THR A 382 10.54 -9.15 15.12
N GLY A 383 9.36 -9.76 15.17
CA GLY A 383 8.56 -10.11 14.00
C GLY A 383 7.60 -9.00 13.57
N LYS A 384 6.62 -9.38 12.75
CA LYS A 384 5.56 -8.47 12.28
C LYS A 384 4.20 -9.01 12.67
N VAL A 385 3.28 -8.13 13.07
CA VAL A 385 1.96 -8.53 13.57
C VAL A 385 0.86 -7.55 13.19
N ILE A 386 -0.31 -8.08 12.85
CA ILE A 386 -1.56 -7.32 12.66
C ILE A 386 -2.55 -7.79 13.73
N TRP A 387 -2.91 -6.89 14.62
CA TRP A 387 -3.97 -7.10 15.61
C TRP A 387 -5.31 -6.61 15.06
N ILE A 388 -6.28 -7.51 14.95
CA ILE A 388 -7.67 -7.20 14.60
C ILE A 388 -8.49 -7.26 15.90
N VAL A 389 -8.76 -6.10 16.48
CA VAL A 389 -9.45 -5.97 17.77
C VAL A 389 -10.94 -5.75 17.53
N GLU A 390 -11.75 -6.76 17.83
CA GLU A 390 -13.22 -6.71 17.67
C GLU A 390 -13.95 -6.57 19.01
N SER A 391 -13.35 -7.05 20.10
CA SER A 391 -13.91 -6.97 21.47
C SER A 391 -13.08 -6.04 22.35
N GLY A 392 -12.05 -6.56 23.02
CA GLY A 392 -11.29 -5.81 24.02
C GLY A 392 -9.85 -6.28 24.13
N MET A 393 -8.93 -5.34 24.27
CA MET A 393 -7.55 -5.60 24.65
C MET A 393 -7.18 -4.67 25.81
N ASN A 394 -6.95 -5.25 26.98
CA ASN A 394 -6.49 -4.51 28.14
C ASN A 394 -4.97 -4.52 28.17
N CYS A 395 -4.37 -3.37 27.89
CA CYS A 395 -2.92 -3.23 27.90
C CYS A 395 -2.41 -2.70 29.23
N ASN A 396 -3.12 -1.74 29.83
CA ASN A 396 -2.76 -1.09 31.10
C ASN A 396 -1.26 -0.71 31.18
N GLY A 397 -0.72 -0.14 30.10
CA GLY A 397 0.68 0.27 30.06
C GLY A 397 1.70 -0.87 29.88
N ALA A 398 1.24 -2.10 29.61
CA ALA A 398 2.09 -3.27 29.46
C ALA A 398 2.37 -3.63 27.99
N TRP A 399 2.31 -2.68 27.06
CA TRP A 399 2.67 -2.96 25.67
C TRP A 399 4.13 -3.42 25.56
N TYR A 400 4.36 -4.49 24.80
CA TYR A 400 5.68 -5.07 24.62
C TYR A 400 6.63 -4.14 23.84
N ASP A 401 7.94 -4.34 24.00
CA ASP A 401 8.93 -3.55 23.26
C ASP A 401 9.00 -4.05 21.80
N CYS A 402 9.05 -3.11 20.85
CA CYS A 402 9.13 -3.40 19.42
C CYS A 402 10.55 -3.15 18.91
N SER A 403 11.19 -4.15 18.28
CA SER A 403 12.52 -3.97 17.68
C SER A 403 12.46 -3.01 16.47
N PRO A 404 13.61 -2.44 16.03
CA PRO A 404 13.67 -1.66 14.80
C PRO A 404 13.27 -2.44 13.54
N SER A 405 13.41 -3.77 13.54
CA SER A 405 13.01 -4.65 12.43
C SER A 405 11.54 -5.09 12.50
N SER A 406 10.86 -4.86 13.63
CA SER A 406 9.47 -5.27 13.83
C SER A 406 8.51 -4.30 13.18
N ASN A 407 7.29 -4.75 12.87
CA ASN A 407 6.21 -3.85 12.46
C ASN A 407 4.86 -4.32 12.99
N THR A 408 4.13 -3.42 13.65
CA THR A 408 2.87 -3.76 14.32
C THR A 408 1.72 -2.91 13.79
N MET A 409 0.66 -3.53 13.29
CA MET A 409 -0.62 -2.84 13.07
C MET A 409 -1.56 -3.15 14.22
N VAL A 410 -2.20 -2.11 14.77
CA VAL A 410 -3.34 -2.26 15.69
C VAL A 410 -4.57 -1.73 14.97
N TYR A 411 -5.34 -2.64 14.39
CA TYR A 411 -6.61 -2.36 13.75
C TYR A 411 -7.75 -2.57 14.75
N VAL A 412 -8.40 -1.49 15.15
CA VAL A 412 -9.53 -1.50 16.08
C VAL A 412 -10.81 -1.30 15.28
N LYS A 413 -11.57 -2.38 15.14
CA LYS A 413 -12.84 -2.38 14.42
C LYS A 413 -13.89 -1.60 15.21
N SER A 414 -14.99 -1.22 14.55
CA SER A 414 -16.17 -0.70 15.23
C SER A 414 -16.60 -1.67 16.35
N GLY A 415 -16.74 -1.16 17.57
CA GLY A 415 -17.10 -1.91 18.78
C GLY A 415 -15.88 -2.34 19.62
N GLY A 416 -14.71 -2.47 18.98
CA GLY A 416 -13.47 -2.87 19.62
C GLY A 416 -12.93 -1.82 20.58
N THR A 417 -12.25 -2.26 21.63
CA THR A 417 -11.64 -1.39 22.64
C THR A 417 -10.19 -1.80 22.93
N VAL A 418 -9.28 -0.82 23.00
CA VAL A 418 -7.92 -1.01 23.52
C VAL A 418 -7.70 -0.05 24.68
N ASN A 419 -7.42 -0.59 25.86
CA ASN A 419 -7.28 0.20 27.09
C ASN A 419 -5.83 0.33 27.53
N GLY A 420 -5.35 1.55 27.67
CA GLY A 420 -3.99 1.86 28.13
C GLY A 420 -2.91 1.32 27.19
N MET A 421 -3.10 1.47 25.87
CA MET A 421 -2.10 1.10 24.87
C MET A 421 -0.84 1.94 25.07
N GLY A 422 0.26 1.29 25.39
CA GLY A 422 1.55 1.93 25.57
C GLY A 422 2.37 1.25 26.66
N SER A 423 3.57 1.78 26.90
CA SER A 423 4.49 1.37 27.95
C SER A 423 5.64 2.38 28.05
N GLN A 424 6.66 2.08 28.85
CA GLN A 424 7.96 2.78 28.86
C GLN A 424 8.92 2.27 27.77
N LYS A 425 8.41 1.55 26.77
CA LYS A 425 9.19 0.88 25.72
C LYS A 425 8.87 1.45 24.34
N ASN A 426 9.55 0.94 23.31
CA ASN A 426 9.33 1.40 21.95
C ASN A 426 8.10 0.76 21.33
N PHE A 427 7.33 1.56 20.61
CA PHE A 427 6.30 1.10 19.68
C PHE A 427 6.74 1.43 18.26
N ARG A 428 6.71 0.45 17.36
CA ARG A 428 6.93 0.65 15.92
C ARG A 428 5.75 0.08 15.16
N GLY A 429 4.95 0.93 14.54
CA GLY A 429 3.71 0.47 13.96
C GLY A 429 2.67 1.53 13.61
N TYR A 430 1.49 1.06 13.24
CA TYR A 430 0.36 1.88 12.83
C TYR A 430 -0.89 1.52 13.64
N VAL A 431 -1.56 2.52 14.21
CA VAL A 431 -2.85 2.34 14.89
C VAL A 431 -3.96 2.88 14.01
N HIS A 432 -4.92 2.04 13.67
CA HIS A 432 -6.05 2.38 12.82
C HIS A 432 -7.35 2.06 13.55
N VAL A 433 -8.24 3.04 13.70
CA VAL A 433 -9.50 2.89 14.45
C VAL A 433 -10.68 3.31 13.58
N GLU A 434 -11.65 2.40 13.46
CA GLU A 434 -12.86 2.59 12.66
C GLU A 434 -14.14 2.59 13.52
N GLY A 435 -15.19 3.19 12.97
CA GLY A 435 -16.51 3.28 13.57
C GLY A 435 -16.46 3.84 14.98
N ASN A 436 -17.15 3.18 15.90
CA ASN A 436 -17.19 3.56 17.32
C ASN A 436 -16.10 2.88 18.17
N GLY A 437 -15.00 2.43 17.55
CA GLY A 437 -13.84 1.86 18.23
C GLY A 437 -13.23 2.84 19.23
N LYS A 438 -12.60 2.31 20.28
CA LYS A 438 -12.10 3.10 21.41
C LYS A 438 -10.65 2.73 21.71
N VAL A 439 -9.77 3.72 21.76
CA VAL A 439 -8.39 3.51 22.19
C VAL A 439 -8.00 4.58 23.20
N SER A 440 -7.57 4.14 24.37
CA SER A 440 -6.83 4.99 25.31
C SER A 440 -5.36 4.60 25.29
N TYR A 441 -4.50 5.61 25.30
CA TYR A 441 -3.05 5.45 25.30
C TYR A 441 -2.49 5.73 26.69
N LEU A 442 -1.44 5.00 27.08
CA LEU A 442 -0.76 5.15 28.36
C LEU A 442 0.73 4.83 28.18
N PHE A 443 1.52 5.84 27.82
CA PHE A 443 2.96 5.70 27.64
C PHE A 443 3.71 6.36 28.80
N GLY A 444 4.81 5.75 29.26
CA GLY A 444 5.64 6.28 30.34
C GLY A 444 6.99 6.78 29.84
N SER A 445 7.85 7.24 30.75
CA SER A 445 9.18 7.76 30.43
C SER A 445 10.02 6.80 29.59
N GLY A 446 10.83 7.35 28.67
CA GLY A 446 11.71 6.58 27.79
C GLY A 446 11.02 5.96 26.57
N ASN A 447 9.71 6.17 26.38
CA ASN A 447 8.99 5.70 25.20
C ASN A 447 9.45 6.36 23.90
N SER A 448 9.23 5.65 22.79
CA SER A 448 9.25 6.19 21.44
C SER A 448 8.18 5.49 20.61
N PHE A 449 7.20 6.24 20.12
CA PHE A 449 6.23 5.77 19.12
C PHE A 449 6.73 6.14 17.73
N ARG A 450 6.98 5.15 16.86
CA ARG A 450 7.36 5.35 15.45
C ARG A 450 6.29 4.80 14.52
N GLY A 451 5.69 5.67 13.72
CA GLY A 451 4.63 5.36 12.76
C GLY A 451 3.49 6.37 12.85
N ALA A 452 2.23 5.94 12.84
CA ALA A 452 1.10 6.88 12.92
C ALA A 452 -0.10 6.36 13.73
N VAL A 453 -0.92 7.29 14.22
CA VAL A 453 -2.18 7.03 14.94
C VAL A 453 -3.34 7.67 14.18
N HIS A 454 -4.15 6.84 13.51
CA HIS A 454 -5.27 7.29 12.69
C HIS A 454 -6.59 6.74 13.24
N HIS A 455 -7.41 7.64 13.77
CA HIS A 455 -8.80 7.39 14.11
C HIS A 455 -9.65 7.97 12.99
N VAL A 456 -10.17 7.14 12.10
CA VAL A 456 -10.71 7.60 10.81
C VAL A 456 -12.22 7.74 10.81
N SER A 457 -12.87 7.64 11.98
CA SER A 457 -14.32 7.73 12.13
C SER A 457 -14.71 8.81 13.15
N PRO A 458 -15.72 9.66 12.86
CA PRO A 458 -16.14 10.71 13.80
C PRO A 458 -16.67 10.21 15.15
N THR A 459 -17.04 8.93 15.23
CA THR A 459 -17.61 8.28 16.41
C THR A 459 -16.58 7.50 17.24
N SER A 460 -15.33 7.41 16.81
CA SER A 460 -14.28 6.76 17.58
C SER A 460 -13.94 7.57 18.84
N LYS A 461 -13.26 6.93 19.79
CA LYS A 461 -12.83 7.59 21.03
C LYS A 461 -11.33 7.52 21.19
N PHE A 462 -10.72 8.71 21.23
CA PHE A 462 -9.30 8.92 21.45
C PHE A 462 -9.06 9.55 22.82
N GLN A 463 -8.10 9.01 23.56
CA GLN A 463 -7.66 9.55 24.86
C GLN A 463 -6.18 9.24 25.09
N ILE A 464 -5.42 10.21 25.58
CA ILE A 464 -4.05 10.00 26.06
C ILE A 464 -4.04 10.26 27.57
N ASN A 465 -3.77 9.21 28.35
CA ASN A 465 -3.67 9.26 29.79
C ASN A 465 -2.24 9.54 30.24
N SER A 466 -2.08 10.31 31.31
CA SER A 466 -0.77 10.50 31.95
C SER A 466 -0.39 9.29 32.80
N TRP A 467 0.81 8.76 32.57
CA TRP A 467 1.41 7.73 33.44
C TRP A 467 2.23 8.38 34.56
N ASP A 468 3.32 9.05 34.19
CA ASP A 468 4.34 9.59 35.09
C ASP A 468 4.64 11.07 34.79
N GLY A 469 3.81 11.73 33.96
CA GLY A 469 4.00 13.11 33.52
C GLY A 469 5.09 13.32 32.47
N SER A 470 5.80 12.27 32.06
CA SER A 470 6.79 12.36 30.97
C SER A 470 6.14 12.62 29.61
N ALA A 471 6.93 13.12 28.65
CA ALA A 471 6.42 13.35 27.30
C ALA A 471 6.23 12.04 26.52
N VAL A 472 5.15 11.95 25.73
CA VAL A 472 5.01 10.93 24.69
C VAL A 472 5.61 11.46 23.40
N ASN A 473 6.61 10.75 22.86
CA ASN A 473 7.23 11.13 21.59
C ASN A 473 6.64 10.31 20.45
N ILE A 474 5.97 10.98 19.51
CA ILE A 474 5.33 10.35 18.35
C ILE A 474 6.05 10.82 17.09
N TYR A 475 6.78 9.91 16.45
CA TYR A 475 7.51 10.13 15.21
C TYR A 475 6.72 9.57 14.04
N TYR A 476 6.31 10.43 13.11
CA TYR A 476 5.80 9.95 11.84
C TYR A 476 6.91 9.17 11.13
N ASP A 477 6.63 7.92 10.80
CA ASP A 477 7.57 7.03 10.11
C ASP A 477 6.89 6.49 8.86
N LYS A 478 7.17 7.11 7.71
CA LYS A 478 6.56 6.75 6.43
C LYS A 478 6.93 5.33 5.99
N GLU A 479 8.13 4.86 6.33
CA GLU A 479 8.60 3.52 5.98
C GLU A 479 7.83 2.43 6.73
N VAL A 480 7.40 2.71 7.98
CA VAL A 480 6.45 1.84 8.71
C VAL A 480 5.14 1.69 7.93
N LEU A 481 4.57 2.80 7.43
CA LEU A 481 3.31 2.80 6.71
C LEU A 481 3.45 2.18 5.31
N LYS A 482 4.55 2.44 4.60
CA LYS A 482 4.82 1.89 3.26
C LYS A 482 4.74 0.37 3.21
N GLU A 483 5.14 -0.32 4.29
CA GLU A 483 5.01 -1.78 4.34
C GLU A 483 3.55 -2.24 4.34
N PHE A 484 2.68 -1.58 5.11
CA PHE A 484 1.24 -1.88 5.11
C PHE A 484 0.57 -1.49 3.78
N VAL A 485 1.02 -0.40 3.15
CA VAL A 485 0.57 0.03 1.83
C VAL A 485 0.97 -0.97 0.75
N ARG A 486 2.22 -1.46 0.79
CA ARG A 486 2.76 -2.46 -0.15
C ARG A 486 1.95 -3.74 -0.16
N PHE A 487 1.56 -4.23 1.00
CA PHE A 487 0.71 -5.42 1.11
C PHE A 487 -0.78 -5.10 0.98
N ASN A 488 -1.13 -3.86 0.59
CA ASN A 488 -2.48 -3.36 0.42
C ASN A 488 -3.34 -3.44 1.69
N VAL A 489 -2.76 -3.61 2.89
CA VAL A 489 -3.49 -3.62 4.18
C VAL A 489 -4.16 -2.28 4.42
N ILE A 490 -3.50 -1.21 4.00
CA ILE A 490 -4.01 0.15 4.07
C ILE A 490 -3.84 0.82 2.71
N THR A 491 -4.72 1.77 2.39
CA THR A 491 -4.60 2.61 1.20
C THR A 491 -4.47 4.06 1.66
N PRO A 492 -3.38 4.75 1.30
CA PRO A 492 -3.22 6.16 1.62
C PRO A 492 -4.17 6.99 0.74
N PRO A 493 -4.72 8.11 1.25
CA PRO A 493 -5.40 9.06 0.40
C PRO A 493 -4.37 9.88 -0.39
N GLY A 494 -4.80 10.48 -1.50
CA GLY A 494 -3.95 11.41 -2.25
C GLY A 494 -2.65 10.77 -2.75
N VAL A 495 -2.73 9.55 -3.30
CA VAL A 495 -1.58 8.90 -3.96
C VAL A 495 -1.06 9.82 -5.06
N THR A 496 0.19 10.25 -4.95
CA THR A 496 0.84 11.14 -5.90
C THR A 496 1.70 10.42 -6.92
N SER A 497 2.22 9.25 -6.57
CA SER A 497 2.89 8.37 -7.52
C SER A 497 2.76 6.90 -7.14
N LYS A 498 2.81 6.06 -8.16
CA LYS A 498 3.03 4.62 -8.04
C LYS A 498 4.12 4.24 -9.02
N GLU A 499 5.21 3.71 -8.52
CA GLU A 499 6.34 3.31 -9.34
C GLU A 499 6.77 1.89 -9.01
N LEU A 500 6.92 1.05 -10.03
CA LEU A 500 7.50 -0.27 -9.85
C LEU A 500 9.02 -0.13 -9.75
N VAL A 501 9.64 -0.44 -8.61
CA VAL A 501 11.08 -0.27 -8.36
C VAL A 501 11.77 -1.61 -8.07
N MET A 502 13.06 -1.73 -8.38
CA MET A 502 13.88 -2.85 -7.89
C MET A 502 14.13 -2.67 -6.38
N TYR A 503 13.98 -3.73 -5.60
CA TYR A 503 14.45 -3.77 -4.20
C TYR A 503 15.58 -4.79 -3.98
N ASP A 504 15.93 -5.55 -5.02
CA ASP A 504 17.01 -6.54 -5.06
C ASP A 504 17.89 -6.30 -6.30
N VAL A 505 19.02 -6.97 -6.40
CA VAL A 505 19.92 -6.91 -7.56
C VAL A 505 19.41 -7.73 -8.76
N LYS A 506 18.42 -8.62 -8.55
CA LYS A 506 17.88 -9.52 -9.59
C LYS A 506 16.37 -9.61 -9.53
N LEU A 507 15.74 -9.68 -10.71
CA LEU A 507 14.33 -10.02 -10.88
C LEU A 507 14.23 -11.53 -11.10
N ARG A 508 13.62 -12.26 -10.17
CA ARG A 508 13.49 -13.73 -10.21
C ARG A 508 12.06 -14.12 -10.55
N THR A 509 11.90 -15.10 -11.42
CA THR A 509 10.58 -15.63 -11.82
C THR A 509 10.26 -16.90 -11.05
N GLU A 510 9.08 -16.95 -10.42
CA GLU A 510 8.48 -18.17 -9.88
C GLU A 510 7.32 -18.57 -10.79
N LEU A 511 7.45 -19.68 -11.53
CA LEU A 511 6.41 -20.19 -12.41
C LEU A 511 5.28 -20.82 -11.57
N LEU A 512 4.08 -20.26 -11.68
CA LEU A 512 2.89 -20.72 -10.96
C LEU A 512 2.04 -21.68 -11.79
N SER A 513 1.94 -21.45 -13.10
CA SER A 513 1.14 -22.30 -14.00
C SER A 513 1.61 -22.16 -15.45
N LEU A 514 1.38 -23.20 -16.25
CA LEU A 514 1.76 -23.28 -17.66
C LEU A 514 0.63 -23.89 -18.51
N TYR A 515 0.23 -23.21 -19.57
CA TYR A 515 -0.80 -23.64 -20.53
C TYR A 515 -0.23 -23.68 -21.96
N TYR A 516 -0.80 -24.54 -22.83
CA TYR A 516 -0.37 -24.73 -24.22
C TYR A 516 -1.52 -24.53 -25.21
#